data_AF-A0A2V9QS54-F1
#
_entry.id   AF-A0A2V9QS54-F1
#
_cell.length_a   1.000
_cell.length_b   1.000
_cell.length_c   1.000
_cell.angle_alpha   90.00
_cell.angle_beta   90.00
_cell.angle_gamma   90.00
#
_symmetry.space_group_name_H-M   'P 1'
#
loop_
_entity.id
_entity.type
_entity.pdbx_description
1 polymer ?
#
loop_
_entity_poly.entity_id
_entity_poly.type
_entity_poly.pdbx_seq_one_letter_code
_entity_poly.pdbx_strand_id
1 'polypeptide(L)'
;WLAVNDTHYSSDYPNNNAFAREVGAYFRKNDPWQHPMSTGHARFVDFYFPDEDWATYLHLENEYDVGATQYAKYQRYSKPLLLGEDRYEQDQPGRDPTDMRYFQRRLCWAWLLSGGSANYGGRWWVVHPYSQTGKRATTVNYHGVKTFTRQLVGLDSVRYIRDYFTTRKIELPDFQSDDGLVTDLDGRTGTQAPKVMRRGHEEFLIYHPNAASDGKEARVDASRQARWRLDLRAARGRFTAEWYRAEDGAVDESGAVEGEREIVCIAPWTGQDAVLRLTRAPISKR
;
A
#
# COMPACT_ATOMS: atom_id res chain seq x y z
N TRP A 1 5.63 12.65 14.75
CA TRP A 1 7.03 12.48 15.20
C TRP A 1 7.52 11.08 14.88
N LEU A 2 8.71 10.97 14.32
CA LEU A 2 9.45 9.71 14.25
C LEU A 2 10.69 9.90 15.11
N ALA A 3 10.79 9.18 16.24
CA ALA A 3 11.86 9.44 17.22
C ALA A 3 13.25 9.22 16.63
N VAL A 4 13.43 8.09 15.94
CA VAL A 4 14.62 7.72 15.16
C VAL A 4 14.21 6.86 13.96
N ASN A 5 15.12 6.64 13.01
CA ASN A 5 14.95 5.69 11.89
C ASN A 5 16.08 4.66 11.89
N ASP A 6 15.93 3.53 11.20
CA ASP A 6 17.00 2.52 11.04
C ASP A 6 17.64 2.03 12.35
N THR A 7 16.89 2.04 13.47
CA THR A 7 17.45 1.73 14.79
C THR A 7 17.17 0.28 15.19
N HIS A 8 18.14 -0.38 15.81
CA HIS A 8 17.93 -1.71 16.39
C HIS A 8 17.36 -1.61 17.81
N TYR A 9 16.31 -2.39 18.06
CA TYR A 9 15.69 -2.55 19.38
C TYR A 9 15.64 -4.02 19.74
N SER A 10 16.19 -4.36 20.91
CA SER A 10 16.06 -5.68 21.53
C SER A 10 16.59 -5.60 22.97
N SER A 11 16.58 -6.71 23.69
CA SER A 11 17.31 -6.83 24.97
C SER A 11 18.80 -6.48 24.86
N ASP A 12 19.39 -6.64 23.68
CA ASP A 12 20.81 -6.37 23.41
C ASP A 12 21.09 -4.88 23.16
N TYR A 13 20.04 -4.08 22.93
CA TYR A 13 20.12 -2.64 22.71
C TYR A 13 19.34 -1.85 23.77
N PRO A 14 19.63 -2.03 25.08
CA PRO A 14 18.84 -1.43 26.15
C PRO A 14 18.87 0.10 26.12
N ASN A 15 19.98 0.71 25.69
CA ASN A 15 20.10 2.16 25.59
C ASN A 15 19.21 2.73 24.48
N ASN A 16 19.10 2.05 23.33
CA ASN A 16 18.19 2.47 22.25
C ASN A 16 16.74 2.38 22.72
N ASN A 17 16.40 1.33 23.49
CA ASN A 17 15.07 1.18 24.06
C ASN A 17 14.75 2.29 25.06
N ALA A 18 15.68 2.59 25.96
CA ALA A 18 15.52 3.65 26.95
C ALA A 18 15.34 5.02 26.27
N PHE A 19 16.16 5.32 25.27
CA PHE A 19 16.07 6.55 24.50
C PHE A 19 14.71 6.71 23.81
N ALA A 20 14.24 5.68 23.08
CA ALA A 20 12.95 5.74 22.39
C ALA A 20 11.78 5.97 23.37
N ARG A 21 11.81 5.29 24.53
CA ARG A 21 10.80 5.48 25.59
C ARG A 21 10.85 6.86 26.22
N GLU A 22 12.04 7.39 26.48
CA GLU A 22 12.22 8.73 27.05
C GLU A 22 11.66 9.79 26.10
N VAL A 23 12.05 9.75 24.82
CA VAL A 23 11.56 10.66 23.78
C VAL A 23 10.04 10.52 23.61
N GLY A 24 9.53 9.27 23.56
CA GLY A 24 8.11 8.95 23.51
C GLY A 24 7.31 9.57 24.65
N ALA A 25 7.73 9.30 25.90
CA ALA A 25 7.09 9.84 27.09
C ALA A 25 7.17 11.37 27.14
N TYR A 26 8.28 11.96 26.71
CA TYR A 26 8.45 13.41 26.65
C TYR A 26 7.43 14.05 25.70
N PHE A 27 7.34 13.59 24.44
CA PHE A 27 6.38 14.16 23.49
C PHE A 27 4.94 13.88 23.89
N ARG A 28 4.63 12.68 24.41
CA ARG A 28 3.29 12.38 24.93
C ARG A 28 2.86 13.37 26.01
N LYS A 29 3.78 13.77 26.89
CA LYS A 29 3.50 14.73 27.97
C LYS A 29 3.50 16.19 27.50
N ASN A 30 4.36 16.56 26.56
CA ASN A 30 4.67 17.97 26.28
C ASN A 30 4.23 18.47 24.90
N ASP A 31 3.80 17.60 23.98
CA ASP A 31 3.23 18.03 22.70
C ASP A 31 1.76 18.47 22.89
N PRO A 32 1.45 19.78 22.87
CA PRO A 32 0.09 20.25 23.14
C PRO A 32 -0.92 19.82 22.07
N TRP A 33 -0.44 19.42 20.88
CA TRP A 33 -1.29 18.96 19.78
C TRP A 33 -1.36 17.45 19.65
N GLN A 34 -0.57 16.72 20.46
CA GLN A 34 -0.56 15.25 20.48
C GLN A 34 -0.38 14.67 19.08
N HIS A 35 0.62 15.17 18.33
CA HIS A 35 0.87 14.70 16.97
C HIS A 35 1.15 13.18 16.97
N PRO A 36 0.75 12.45 15.91
CA PRO A 36 1.03 11.03 15.80
C PRO A 36 2.51 10.74 15.96
N MET A 37 2.87 9.71 16.72
CA MET A 37 4.25 9.39 17.07
C MET A 37 4.57 7.90 16.91
N SER A 38 5.79 7.63 16.44
CA SER A 38 6.36 6.29 16.36
C SER A 38 7.88 6.34 16.42
N THR A 39 8.51 5.20 16.16
CA THR A 39 9.94 5.07 15.96
C THR A 39 10.24 4.10 14.82
N GLY A 40 11.27 4.34 14.02
CA GLY A 40 11.69 3.47 12.93
C GLY A 40 12.67 2.43 13.42
N HIS A 41 12.42 1.17 13.07
CA HIS A 41 13.32 0.06 13.34
C HIS A 41 14.14 -0.26 12.08
N ALA A 42 15.31 -0.87 12.25
CA ALA A 42 16.07 -1.39 11.12
C ALA A 42 15.24 -2.37 10.26
N ARG A 43 15.43 -2.32 8.95
CA ARG A 43 14.78 -3.21 7.96
C ARG A 43 14.72 -4.68 8.41
N PHE A 44 13.57 -5.31 8.19
CA PHE A 44 13.25 -6.71 8.54
C PHE A 44 13.15 -7.05 10.05
N VAL A 45 13.34 -6.08 10.94
CA VAL A 45 13.12 -6.28 12.38
C VAL A 45 11.65 -6.09 12.71
N ASP A 46 11.12 -6.83 13.68
CA ASP A 46 9.74 -6.59 14.13
C ASP A 46 9.67 -5.30 14.99
N PHE A 47 8.54 -4.59 14.92
CA PHE A 47 8.33 -3.37 15.71
C PHE A 47 8.31 -3.70 17.21
N TYR A 48 9.17 -3.04 17.98
CA TYR A 48 9.47 -3.42 19.36
C TYR A 48 8.55 -2.79 20.42
N PHE A 49 7.85 -1.70 20.10
CA PHE A 49 7.03 -0.92 21.06
C PHE A 49 5.52 -0.95 20.79
N PRO A 50 4.92 -2.05 20.29
CA PRO A 50 3.55 -2.00 19.80
C PRO A 50 2.52 -1.73 20.90
N ASP A 51 2.84 -2.09 22.15
CA ASP A 51 2.00 -1.91 23.33
C ASP A 51 2.21 -0.55 24.05
N GLU A 52 3.19 0.25 23.62
CA GLU A 52 3.47 1.54 24.27
C GLU A 52 2.46 2.61 23.82
N ASP A 53 1.84 3.32 24.77
CA ASP A 53 0.80 4.33 24.48
C ASP A 53 1.31 5.54 23.69
N TRP A 54 2.61 5.88 23.84
CA TRP A 54 3.22 6.97 23.08
C TRP A 54 3.42 6.63 21.60
N ALA A 55 3.47 5.33 21.24
CA ALA A 55 3.55 4.88 19.87
C ALA A 55 2.12 4.81 19.29
N THR A 56 1.64 5.91 18.72
CA THR A 56 0.27 6.02 18.21
C THR A 56 0.10 5.41 16.81
N TYR A 57 1.20 5.10 16.12
CA TYR A 57 1.23 4.33 14.89
C TYR A 57 2.47 3.43 14.86
N LEU A 58 2.45 2.42 14.01
CA LEU A 58 3.53 1.45 13.85
C LEU A 58 4.28 1.74 12.54
N HIS A 59 5.59 1.92 12.62
CA HIS A 59 6.44 2.24 11.46
C HIS A 59 7.30 1.04 11.10
N LEU A 60 7.11 0.50 9.91
CA LEU A 60 7.82 -0.67 9.41
C LEU A 60 8.82 -0.33 8.31
N GLU A 61 9.87 -1.11 8.24
CA GLU A 61 10.82 -1.12 7.15
C GLU A 61 10.99 -2.54 6.60
N ASN A 62 10.80 -2.70 5.29
CA ASN A 62 10.91 -3.98 4.60
C ASN A 62 11.58 -3.82 3.23
N GLU A 63 11.60 -4.89 2.44
CA GLU A 63 12.06 -4.87 1.06
C GLU A 63 11.14 -5.71 0.19
N TYR A 64 10.61 -5.08 -0.86
CA TYR A 64 9.72 -5.68 -1.83
C TYR A 64 8.41 -6.24 -1.26
N ASP A 65 7.84 -5.63 -0.21
CA ASP A 65 6.60 -6.11 0.43
C ASP A 65 5.33 -5.69 -0.31
N VAL A 66 5.29 -5.97 -1.62
CA VAL A 66 4.22 -5.61 -2.56
C VAL A 66 2.89 -6.33 -2.30
N GLY A 67 2.83 -7.21 -1.30
CA GLY A 67 1.62 -7.91 -0.86
C GLY A 67 1.19 -7.57 0.57
N ALA A 68 1.85 -6.60 1.22
CA ALA A 68 1.60 -6.22 2.62
C ALA A 68 1.65 -7.40 3.60
N THR A 69 2.63 -8.30 3.40
CA THR A 69 2.77 -9.55 4.16
C THR A 69 3.01 -9.30 5.64
N GLN A 70 3.60 -8.16 6.01
CA GLN A 70 3.82 -7.83 7.42
C GLN A 70 2.55 -7.39 8.15
N TYR A 71 1.48 -6.98 7.45
CA TYR A 71 0.31 -6.39 8.08
C TYR A 71 -0.34 -7.32 9.13
N ALA A 72 -0.48 -8.60 8.80
CA ALA A 72 -1.15 -9.58 9.66
C ALA A 72 -0.50 -9.73 11.05
N LYS A 73 0.82 -9.49 11.16
CA LYS A 73 1.54 -9.55 12.44
C LYS A 73 1.07 -8.48 13.44
N TYR A 74 0.60 -7.34 12.94
CA TYR A 74 0.34 -6.15 13.74
C TYR A 74 -1.14 -5.78 13.87
N GLN A 75 -2.03 -6.46 13.14
CA GLN A 75 -3.46 -6.19 13.16
C GLN A 75 -4.05 -6.18 14.58
N ARG A 76 -3.54 -7.05 15.47
CA ARG A 76 -3.99 -7.18 16.87
C ARG A 76 -3.82 -5.91 17.72
N TYR A 77 -2.91 -5.01 17.33
CA TYR A 77 -2.62 -3.81 18.13
C TYR A 77 -3.57 -2.65 17.85
N SER A 78 -4.41 -2.75 16.82
CA SER A 78 -5.40 -1.70 16.47
C SER A 78 -4.80 -0.30 16.30
N LYS A 79 -3.55 -0.24 15.81
CA LYS A 79 -2.82 1.00 15.50
C LYS A 79 -2.61 1.11 13.99
N PRO A 80 -2.65 2.33 13.40
CA PRO A 80 -2.29 2.52 12.01
C PRO A 80 -0.89 1.95 11.72
N LEU A 81 -0.79 1.18 10.64
CA LEU A 81 0.47 0.57 10.22
C LEU A 81 0.98 1.27 8.96
N LEU A 82 2.20 1.79 9.03
CA LEU A 82 2.88 2.47 7.95
C LEU A 82 4.12 1.68 7.57
N LEU A 83 4.19 1.18 6.33
CA LEU A 83 5.46 0.81 5.72
C LEU A 83 6.21 2.08 5.35
N GLY A 84 7.04 2.55 6.28
CA GLY A 84 7.76 3.80 6.15
C GLY A 84 8.93 3.73 5.18
N GLU A 85 9.54 2.56 5.05
CA GLU A 85 10.57 2.29 4.05
C GLU A 85 10.38 0.93 3.38
N ASP A 86 10.27 0.96 2.06
CA ASP A 86 10.49 -0.20 1.20
C ASP A 86 11.61 0.14 0.21
N ARG A 87 11.52 -0.28 -1.05
CA ARG A 87 12.56 -0.06 -2.03
C ARG A 87 12.48 1.33 -2.65
N TYR A 88 13.60 2.06 -2.52
CA TYR A 88 13.74 3.39 -3.06
C TYR A 88 14.13 3.38 -4.54
N GLU A 89 13.56 4.31 -5.31
CA GLU A 89 13.91 4.48 -6.71
C GLU A 89 15.25 5.19 -6.88
N GLN A 90 16.13 4.56 -7.68
CA GLN A 90 17.47 5.05 -8.03
C GLN A 90 18.39 5.26 -6.82
N ASP A 91 18.14 4.61 -5.69
CA ASP A 91 19.02 4.73 -4.51
C ASP A 91 20.36 4.01 -4.74
N GLN A 92 20.33 2.79 -5.26
CA GLN A 92 21.45 1.88 -5.41
C GLN A 92 21.49 1.28 -6.82
N PRO A 93 22.67 1.24 -7.48
CA PRO A 93 22.81 0.64 -8.79
C PRO A 93 22.31 -0.81 -8.83
N GLY A 94 21.44 -1.11 -9.78
CA GLY A 94 20.95 -2.47 -10.01
C GLY A 94 19.99 -3.02 -8.96
N ARG A 95 19.37 -2.18 -8.12
CA ARG A 95 18.36 -2.61 -7.14
C ARG A 95 16.93 -2.19 -7.47
N ASP A 96 16.76 -1.23 -8.39
CA ASP A 96 15.45 -0.80 -8.87
C ASP A 96 14.67 -2.00 -9.42
N PRO A 97 13.38 -2.14 -9.05
CA PRO A 97 12.44 -2.97 -9.76
C PRO A 97 12.43 -2.72 -11.28
N THR A 98 12.23 -3.80 -12.03
CA THR A 98 12.15 -3.79 -13.50
C THR A 98 11.09 -2.82 -14.00
N ASP A 99 9.93 -2.75 -13.34
CA ASP A 99 8.93 -1.70 -13.53
C ASP A 99 8.66 -0.99 -12.19
N MET A 100 9.39 0.11 -11.96
CA MET A 100 9.24 0.92 -10.74
C MET A 100 7.85 1.55 -10.60
N ARG A 101 7.22 1.95 -11.71
CA ARG A 101 5.90 2.60 -11.68
C ARG A 101 4.83 1.60 -11.26
N TYR A 102 4.88 0.38 -11.79
CA TYR A 102 4.03 -0.73 -11.35
C TYR A 102 4.32 -1.14 -9.90
N PHE A 103 5.60 -1.29 -9.55
CA PHE A 103 6.01 -1.69 -8.21
C PHE A 103 5.42 -0.78 -7.11
N GLN A 104 5.62 0.54 -7.24
CA GLN A 104 5.14 1.51 -6.25
C GLN A 104 3.61 1.58 -6.20
N ARG A 105 2.96 1.53 -7.36
CA ARG A 105 1.49 1.47 -7.44
C ARG A 105 0.93 0.25 -6.72
N ARG A 106 1.49 -0.93 -6.99
CA ARG A 106 1.07 -2.19 -6.37
C ARG A 106 1.31 -2.17 -4.87
N LEU A 107 2.48 -1.68 -4.43
CA LEU A 107 2.81 -1.51 -3.03
C LEU A 107 1.74 -0.67 -2.31
N CYS A 108 1.44 0.51 -2.84
CA CYS A 108 0.45 1.40 -2.23
C CYS A 108 -0.96 0.78 -2.20
N TRP A 109 -1.43 0.17 -3.29
CA TRP A 109 -2.76 -0.47 -3.30
C TRP A 109 -2.85 -1.65 -2.35
N ALA A 110 -1.85 -2.54 -2.35
CA ALA A 110 -1.86 -3.73 -1.50
C ALA A 110 -1.85 -3.37 -0.01
N TRP A 111 -1.03 -2.40 0.38
CA TRP A 111 -0.98 -1.91 1.76
C TRP A 111 -2.27 -1.20 2.17
N LEU A 112 -2.82 -0.37 1.28
CA LEU A 112 -4.09 0.33 1.53
C LEU A 112 -5.23 -0.64 1.80
N LEU A 113 -5.43 -1.65 0.93
CA LEU A 113 -6.52 -2.62 1.09
C LEU A 113 -6.28 -3.61 2.23
N SER A 114 -5.04 -3.79 2.66
CA SER A 114 -4.74 -4.55 3.87
C SER A 114 -5.08 -3.76 5.14
N GLY A 115 -5.27 -2.44 5.06
CA GLY A 115 -5.58 -1.56 6.18
C GLY A 115 -4.39 -0.75 6.72
N GLY A 116 -3.28 -0.73 5.98
CA GLY A 116 -2.10 0.08 6.27
C GLY A 116 -1.85 1.16 5.22
N SER A 117 -0.64 1.70 5.21
CA SER A 117 -0.16 2.59 4.16
C SER A 117 1.30 2.29 3.83
N ALA A 118 1.74 2.68 2.63
CA ALA A 118 3.12 2.55 2.21
C ALA A 118 3.66 3.90 1.76
N ASN A 119 4.94 4.15 2.08
CA ASN A 119 5.65 5.35 1.72
C ASN A 119 6.52 5.13 0.49
N TYR A 120 6.54 6.12 -0.40
CA TYR A 120 7.48 6.16 -1.51
C TYR A 120 8.79 6.79 -1.06
N GLY A 121 9.90 6.27 -1.55
CA GLY A 121 11.16 7.00 -1.53
C GLY A 121 11.90 6.88 -2.86
N GLY A 122 12.65 7.94 -3.17
CA GLY A 122 13.59 7.97 -4.28
C GLY A 122 14.82 8.72 -3.84
N ARG A 123 15.98 8.41 -4.43
CA ARG A 123 17.26 9.11 -4.21
C ARG A 123 17.48 9.58 -2.76
N TRP A 124 17.40 8.66 -1.80
CA TRP A 124 17.47 8.94 -0.35
C TRP A 124 18.59 9.93 0.07
N TRP A 125 19.73 9.92 -0.62
CA TRP A 125 20.86 10.79 -0.36
C TRP A 125 20.65 12.28 -0.62
N VAL A 126 19.58 12.65 -1.32
CA VAL A 126 19.35 14.04 -1.73
C VAL A 126 17.88 14.35 -1.89
N VAL A 127 17.47 15.52 -1.39
CA VAL A 127 16.15 16.07 -1.71
C VAL A 127 16.19 16.61 -3.14
N HIS A 128 15.79 15.77 -4.09
CA HIS A 128 15.59 16.16 -5.49
C HIS A 128 14.10 16.24 -5.77
N PRO A 129 13.52 17.44 -5.95
CA PRO A 129 12.08 17.57 -6.24
C PRO A 129 11.67 16.69 -7.42
N TYR A 130 10.62 15.89 -7.24
CA TYR A 130 10.18 14.89 -8.23
C TYR A 130 10.01 15.47 -9.64
N SER A 131 9.39 16.65 -9.71
CA SER A 131 9.12 17.41 -10.96
C SER A 131 10.37 17.98 -11.65
N GLN A 132 11.52 17.95 -10.97
CA GLN A 132 12.83 18.41 -11.44
C GLN A 132 13.79 17.27 -11.74
N THR A 133 13.43 16.02 -11.41
CA THR A 133 14.20 14.86 -11.88
C THR A 133 14.12 14.79 -13.41
N GLY A 134 15.11 14.21 -14.09
CA GLY A 134 15.18 14.24 -15.57
C GLY A 134 15.53 15.60 -16.20
N LYS A 135 15.19 16.72 -15.55
CA LYS A 135 15.39 18.09 -16.06
C LYS A 135 16.67 18.73 -15.54
N ARG A 136 17.02 18.46 -14.29
CA ARG A 136 18.25 18.93 -13.64
C ARG A 136 19.02 17.74 -13.13
N ALA A 137 20.32 17.66 -13.48
CA ALA A 137 21.19 16.67 -12.88
C ALA A 137 21.35 16.92 -11.37
N THR A 138 21.58 15.87 -10.61
CA THR A 138 21.91 16.00 -9.18
C THR A 138 23.00 15.01 -8.82
N THR A 139 24.05 15.51 -8.20
CA THR A 139 25.24 14.73 -7.86
C THR A 139 25.33 14.56 -6.36
N VAL A 140 25.54 13.32 -5.93
CA VAL A 140 25.80 12.97 -4.53
C VAL A 140 27.18 12.32 -4.43
N ASN A 141 27.90 12.61 -3.35
CA ASN A 141 29.20 12.01 -3.06
C ASN A 141 29.03 11.01 -1.91
N TYR A 142 28.64 9.79 -2.24
CA TYR A 142 28.44 8.69 -1.30
C TYR A 142 28.75 7.36 -1.98
N HIS A 143 29.73 6.62 -1.44
CA HIS A 143 30.39 5.48 -2.12
C HIS A 143 30.87 5.81 -3.54
N GLY A 144 31.34 7.04 -3.74
CA GLY A 144 31.73 7.59 -5.02
C GLY A 144 30.80 8.69 -5.52
N VAL A 145 31.20 9.35 -6.62
CA VAL A 145 30.41 10.40 -7.25
C VAL A 145 29.31 9.75 -8.10
N LYS A 146 28.06 9.91 -7.68
CA LYS A 146 26.89 9.44 -8.44
C LYS A 146 26.12 10.64 -8.96
N THR A 147 25.98 10.73 -10.28
CA THR A 147 25.17 11.78 -10.93
C THR A 147 23.88 11.18 -11.45
N PHE A 148 22.77 11.70 -10.95
CA PHE A 148 21.43 11.34 -11.39
C PHE A 148 20.96 12.27 -12.50
N THR A 149 20.59 11.68 -13.64
CA THR A 149 20.09 12.43 -14.81
C THR A 149 18.71 12.00 -15.27
N ARG A 150 18.23 10.83 -14.85
CA ARG A 150 16.95 10.26 -15.29
C ARG A 150 15.76 10.89 -14.55
N GLN A 151 14.57 10.81 -15.13
CA GLN A 151 13.31 11.10 -14.43
C GLN A 151 13.01 9.96 -13.45
N LEU A 152 12.45 10.27 -12.28
CA LEU A 152 11.83 9.28 -11.39
C LEU A 152 10.41 9.00 -11.89
N VAL A 153 9.97 7.75 -11.86
CA VAL A 153 8.65 7.32 -12.42
C VAL A 153 7.74 6.64 -11.40
N GLY A 154 8.25 6.32 -10.21
CA GLY A 154 7.51 5.55 -9.20
C GLY A 154 6.21 6.21 -8.72
N LEU A 155 6.13 7.54 -8.68
CA LEU A 155 4.92 8.26 -8.25
C LEU A 155 3.92 8.55 -9.38
N ASP A 156 4.26 8.26 -10.64
CA ASP A 156 3.45 8.66 -11.80
C ASP A 156 2.04 8.06 -11.75
N SER A 157 1.91 6.85 -11.19
CA SER A 157 0.62 6.19 -10.96
C SER A 157 0.04 6.39 -9.55
N VAL A 158 0.89 6.56 -8.53
CA VAL A 158 0.45 6.62 -7.12
C VAL A 158 -0.49 7.81 -6.89
N ARG A 159 -0.29 8.92 -7.61
CA ARG A 159 -1.19 10.09 -7.53
C ARG A 159 -2.66 9.76 -7.78
N TYR A 160 -2.94 8.78 -8.65
CA TYR A 160 -4.31 8.44 -9.02
C TYR A 160 -5.05 7.72 -7.89
N ILE A 161 -4.34 7.03 -6.99
CA ILE A 161 -4.93 6.42 -5.78
C ILE A 161 -5.59 7.49 -4.93
N ARG A 162 -4.86 8.56 -4.58
CA ARG A 162 -5.43 9.67 -3.79
C ARG A 162 -6.63 10.31 -4.50
N ASP A 163 -6.51 10.54 -5.80
CA ASP A 163 -7.57 11.18 -6.58
C ASP A 163 -8.82 10.29 -6.65
N TYR A 164 -8.65 8.96 -6.69
CA TYR A 164 -9.73 7.98 -6.66
C TYR A 164 -10.58 8.11 -5.40
N PHE A 165 -9.95 8.04 -4.22
CA PHE A 165 -10.64 8.12 -2.93
C PHE A 165 -11.24 9.50 -2.69
N THR A 166 -10.49 10.57 -2.96
CA THR A 166 -10.95 11.96 -2.77
C THR A 166 -12.18 12.28 -3.62
N THR A 167 -12.14 11.97 -4.92
CA THR A 167 -13.24 12.30 -5.84
C THR A 167 -14.52 11.53 -5.50
N ARG A 168 -14.37 10.29 -5.01
CA ARG A 168 -15.50 9.41 -4.65
C ARG A 168 -15.95 9.57 -3.19
N LYS A 169 -15.25 10.39 -2.41
CA LYS A 169 -15.48 10.58 -0.97
C LYS A 169 -15.52 9.26 -0.21
N ILE A 170 -14.58 8.38 -0.53
CA ILE A 170 -14.47 7.08 0.13
C ILE A 170 -13.74 7.27 1.45
N GLU A 171 -14.48 7.16 2.55
CA GLU A 171 -13.94 7.16 3.90
C GLU A 171 -13.49 5.74 4.32
N LEU A 172 -12.30 5.61 4.87
CA LEU A 172 -11.70 4.34 5.25
C LEU A 172 -12.02 3.77 6.66
N PRO A 173 -12.49 4.53 7.68
CA PRO A 173 -12.58 4.03 9.07
C PRO A 173 -13.38 2.74 9.28
N ASP A 174 -14.41 2.51 8.47
CA ASP A 174 -15.31 1.36 8.60
C ASP A 174 -14.93 0.18 7.69
N PHE A 175 -13.86 0.32 6.91
CA PHE A 175 -13.38 -0.76 6.06
C PHE A 175 -12.50 -1.73 6.83
N GLN A 176 -12.63 -3.01 6.47
CA GLN A 176 -11.81 -4.10 7.00
C GLN A 176 -11.26 -4.93 5.85
N SER A 177 -10.00 -5.34 5.95
CA SER A 177 -9.42 -6.30 5.00
C SER A 177 -10.12 -7.65 5.11
N ASP A 178 -10.42 -8.27 3.97
CA ASP A 178 -11.09 -9.58 3.91
C ASP A 178 -10.71 -10.34 2.63
N ASP A 179 -9.40 -10.59 2.47
CA ASP A 179 -8.83 -11.30 1.32
C ASP A 179 -9.46 -12.70 1.11
N GLY A 180 -10.06 -13.28 2.16
CA GLY A 180 -10.77 -14.57 2.09
C GLY A 180 -12.01 -14.57 1.20
N LEU A 181 -12.54 -13.40 0.83
CA LEU A 181 -13.68 -13.28 -0.08
C LEU A 181 -13.32 -13.46 -1.55
N VAL A 182 -12.04 -13.45 -1.91
CA VAL A 182 -11.61 -13.55 -3.32
C VAL A 182 -10.74 -14.77 -3.57
N THR A 183 -10.86 -15.30 -4.78
CA THR A 183 -9.97 -16.34 -5.30
C THR A 183 -9.52 -15.94 -6.69
N ASP A 184 -8.21 -15.91 -6.91
CA ASP A 184 -7.62 -15.69 -8.23
C ASP A 184 -7.97 -16.84 -9.18
N LEU A 185 -8.46 -16.53 -10.39
CA LEU A 185 -8.88 -17.56 -11.35
C LEU A 185 -7.72 -18.14 -12.17
N ASP A 186 -6.55 -17.53 -12.08
CA ASP A 186 -5.29 -18.01 -12.68
C ASP A 186 -4.43 -18.80 -11.68
N GLY A 187 -4.92 -18.97 -10.44
CA GLY A 187 -4.24 -19.72 -9.38
C GLY A 187 -3.12 -18.95 -8.70
N ARG A 188 -3.05 -17.62 -8.84
CA ARG A 188 -2.05 -16.80 -8.14
C ARG A 188 -2.31 -16.79 -6.63
N THR A 189 -1.23 -16.84 -5.85
CA THR A 189 -1.27 -16.89 -4.38
C THR A 189 -0.30 -15.88 -3.76
N GLY A 190 -0.40 -15.68 -2.44
CA GLY A 190 0.53 -14.85 -1.68
C GLY A 190 0.49 -13.38 -2.13
N THR A 191 1.66 -12.81 -2.39
CA THR A 191 1.83 -11.43 -2.87
C THR A 191 1.11 -11.15 -4.18
N GLN A 192 0.89 -12.16 -5.01
CA GLN A 192 0.26 -12.02 -6.33
C GLN A 192 -1.26 -12.18 -6.31
N ALA A 193 -1.82 -12.60 -5.17
CA ALA A 193 -3.26 -12.73 -5.00
C ALA A 193 -3.93 -11.35 -4.93
N PRO A 194 -5.22 -11.25 -5.28
CA PRO A 194 -5.98 -10.02 -5.09
C PRO A 194 -6.12 -9.67 -3.61
N LYS A 195 -6.23 -8.38 -3.34
CA LYS A 195 -6.51 -7.82 -2.02
C LYS A 195 -7.94 -7.30 -1.96
N VAL A 196 -8.58 -7.45 -0.80
CA VAL A 196 -9.96 -7.00 -0.59
C VAL A 196 -10.04 -6.22 0.70
N MET A 197 -10.77 -5.12 0.65
CA MET A 197 -11.38 -4.51 1.83
C MET A 197 -12.86 -4.31 1.62
N ARG A 198 -13.64 -4.36 2.70
CA ARG A 198 -15.09 -4.13 2.65
C ARG A 198 -15.59 -3.30 3.81
N ARG A 199 -16.69 -2.60 3.59
CA ARG A 199 -17.49 -1.94 4.62
C ARG A 199 -18.77 -2.76 4.84
N GLY A 200 -18.79 -3.56 5.90
CA GLY A 200 -19.89 -4.49 6.16
C GLY A 200 -20.15 -5.40 4.96
N HIS A 201 -21.40 -5.45 4.49
CA HIS A 201 -21.80 -6.15 3.27
C HIS A 201 -22.29 -5.18 2.18
N GLU A 202 -21.92 -3.90 2.30
CA GLU A 202 -22.49 -2.80 1.53
C GLU A 202 -21.54 -2.28 0.46
N GLU A 203 -20.25 -2.37 0.71
CA GLU A 203 -19.22 -1.82 -0.17
C GLU A 203 -17.99 -2.71 -0.15
N PHE A 204 -17.44 -2.98 -1.32
CA PHE A 204 -16.25 -3.81 -1.50
C PHE A 204 -15.29 -3.08 -2.42
N LEU A 205 -14.01 -3.09 -2.06
CA LEU A 205 -12.90 -2.64 -2.90
C LEU A 205 -11.96 -3.82 -3.06
N ILE A 206 -11.70 -4.19 -4.31
CA ILE A 206 -10.85 -5.32 -4.67
C ILE A 206 -9.75 -4.79 -5.57
N TYR A 207 -8.48 -5.00 -5.21
CA TYR A 207 -7.33 -4.73 -6.06
C TYR A 207 -6.73 -6.04 -6.52
N HIS A 208 -6.57 -6.20 -7.82
CA HIS A 208 -5.90 -7.36 -8.39
C HIS A 208 -4.61 -6.89 -9.08
N PRO A 209 -3.41 -7.34 -8.62
CA PRO A 209 -2.14 -6.84 -9.12
C PRO A 209 -1.82 -7.29 -10.54
N ASN A 210 -2.49 -8.34 -11.04
CA ASN A 210 -2.22 -8.95 -12.33
C ASN A 210 -0.72 -9.20 -12.54
N ALA A 211 -0.05 -9.69 -11.51
CA ALA A 211 1.40 -9.77 -11.47
C ALA A 211 1.92 -10.89 -12.37
N ALA A 212 2.95 -10.60 -13.16
CA ALA A 212 3.78 -11.63 -13.79
C ALA A 212 4.96 -12.04 -12.91
N SER A 213 5.42 -11.13 -12.04
CA SER A 213 6.55 -11.34 -11.14
C SER A 213 6.53 -10.34 -9.98
N ASP A 214 7.35 -10.62 -8.98
CA ASP A 214 7.49 -9.86 -7.73
C ASP A 214 8.95 -9.41 -7.52
N GLY A 215 9.21 -8.76 -6.38
CA GLY A 215 10.57 -8.38 -6.01
C GLY A 215 11.14 -7.33 -6.95
N LYS A 216 12.45 -7.44 -7.18
CA LYS A 216 13.13 -6.66 -8.21
C LYS A 216 12.60 -6.93 -9.62
N GLU A 217 12.03 -8.10 -9.89
CA GLU A 217 11.47 -8.39 -11.21
C GLU A 217 10.00 -7.97 -11.35
N ALA A 218 9.46 -7.22 -10.39
CA ALA A 218 8.05 -6.83 -10.39
C ALA A 218 7.63 -6.19 -11.73
N ARG A 219 6.63 -6.81 -12.37
CA ARG A 219 5.95 -6.32 -13.58
C ARG A 219 4.53 -6.89 -13.68
N VAL A 220 3.68 -6.19 -14.42
CA VAL A 220 2.34 -6.66 -14.77
C VAL A 220 2.40 -7.76 -15.83
N ASP A 221 1.45 -8.68 -15.82
CA ASP A 221 1.24 -9.67 -16.87
C ASP A 221 0.51 -9.03 -18.04
N ALA A 222 1.29 -8.57 -19.01
CA ALA A 222 0.83 -7.93 -20.24
C ALA A 222 -0.12 -8.79 -21.09
N SER A 223 -0.14 -10.11 -20.89
CA SER A 223 -0.89 -11.05 -21.72
C SER A 223 -2.29 -11.40 -21.19
N ARG A 224 -2.61 -11.01 -19.95
CA ARG A 224 -3.84 -11.43 -19.26
C ARG A 224 -4.66 -10.26 -18.76
N GLN A 225 -5.97 -10.47 -18.67
CA GLN A 225 -6.87 -9.63 -17.90
C GLN A 225 -6.82 -10.07 -16.43
N ALA A 226 -6.89 -9.10 -15.51
CA ALA A 226 -7.12 -9.40 -14.11
C ALA A 226 -8.49 -10.07 -13.94
N ARG A 227 -8.55 -11.23 -13.27
CA ARG A 227 -9.79 -11.99 -13.12
C ARG A 227 -9.82 -12.81 -11.84
N TRP A 228 -10.95 -12.79 -11.16
CA TRP A 228 -11.13 -13.44 -9.87
C TRP A 228 -12.58 -13.89 -9.66
N ARG A 229 -12.76 -14.80 -8.71
CA ARG A 229 -14.06 -15.10 -8.10
C ARG A 229 -14.20 -14.27 -6.83
N LEU A 230 -15.36 -13.67 -6.62
CA LEU A 230 -15.72 -12.95 -5.40
C LEU A 230 -16.92 -13.62 -4.73
N ASP A 231 -16.82 -13.91 -3.44
CA ASP A 231 -17.90 -14.44 -2.63
C ASP A 231 -18.79 -13.31 -2.09
N LEU A 232 -19.99 -13.19 -2.64
CA LEU A 232 -21.02 -12.26 -2.18
C LEU A 232 -22.20 -12.99 -1.52
N ARG A 233 -22.07 -14.26 -1.11
CA ARG A 233 -23.18 -15.05 -0.54
C ARG A 233 -23.81 -14.40 0.70
N ALA A 234 -23.02 -13.70 1.50
CA ALA A 234 -23.50 -12.97 2.67
C ALA A 234 -24.02 -11.55 2.35
N ALA A 235 -23.76 -11.03 1.15
CA ALA A 235 -24.10 -9.68 0.75
C ALA A 235 -25.41 -9.67 -0.03
N ARG A 236 -26.42 -8.92 0.44
CA ARG A 236 -27.77 -8.94 -0.15
C ARG A 236 -28.02 -7.81 -1.13
N GLY A 237 -28.81 -8.11 -2.15
CA GLY A 237 -29.29 -7.14 -3.12
C GLY A 237 -28.31 -6.87 -4.26
N ARG A 238 -28.63 -5.84 -5.03
CA ARG A 238 -27.91 -5.44 -6.23
C ARG A 238 -26.81 -4.44 -5.90
N PHE A 239 -25.67 -4.55 -6.56
CA PHE A 239 -24.53 -3.63 -6.44
C PHE A 239 -24.25 -2.95 -7.78
N THR A 240 -23.86 -1.69 -7.74
CA THR A 240 -23.20 -1.01 -8.87
C THR A 240 -21.74 -1.43 -8.91
N ALA A 241 -21.21 -1.67 -10.11
CA ALA A 241 -19.81 -2.02 -10.32
C ALA A 241 -19.07 -0.86 -11.00
N GLU A 242 -17.91 -0.50 -10.45
CA GLU A 242 -16.99 0.46 -11.05
C GLU A 242 -15.62 -0.19 -11.15
N TRP A 243 -15.14 -0.34 -12.38
CA TRP A 243 -13.77 -0.73 -12.67
C TRP A 243 -12.87 0.49 -12.75
N TYR A 244 -11.65 0.33 -12.25
CA TYR A 244 -10.65 1.38 -12.21
C TYR A 244 -9.29 0.82 -12.60
N ARG A 245 -8.68 1.37 -13.65
CA ARG A 245 -7.35 0.98 -14.10
C ARG A 245 -6.32 1.67 -13.23
N ALA A 246 -5.58 0.88 -12.47
CA ALA A 246 -4.69 1.43 -11.46
C ALA A 246 -3.54 2.25 -12.07
N GLU A 247 -3.11 1.93 -13.30
CA GLU A 247 -2.00 2.60 -13.99
C GLU A 247 -2.22 4.12 -14.17
N ASP A 248 -3.40 4.51 -14.64
CA ASP A 248 -3.67 5.88 -15.13
C ASP A 248 -4.99 6.47 -14.64
N GLY A 249 -5.76 5.71 -13.88
CA GLY A 249 -7.02 6.12 -13.31
C GLY A 249 -8.20 6.11 -14.28
N ALA A 250 -8.10 5.44 -15.42
CA ALA A 250 -9.25 5.23 -16.30
C ALA A 250 -10.35 4.46 -15.56
N VAL A 251 -11.61 4.85 -15.81
CA VAL A 251 -12.79 4.28 -15.16
C VAL A 251 -13.66 3.61 -16.22
N ASP A 252 -14.24 2.48 -15.86
CA ASP A 252 -15.31 1.84 -16.61
C ASP A 252 -16.46 1.52 -15.64
N GLU A 253 -17.60 2.18 -15.82
CA GLU A 253 -18.79 2.05 -14.97
C GLU A 253 -19.74 0.94 -15.47
N SER A 254 -19.20 -0.11 -16.12
CA SER A 254 -20.04 -1.17 -16.65
C SER A 254 -20.53 -2.11 -15.56
N GLY A 255 -21.83 -2.04 -15.34
CA GLY A 255 -22.62 -3.18 -14.91
C GLY A 255 -23.15 -3.10 -13.49
N ALA A 256 -23.94 -4.13 -13.20
CA ALA A 256 -24.42 -4.39 -11.87
C ALA A 256 -24.22 -5.87 -11.58
N VAL A 257 -23.95 -6.17 -10.32
CA VAL A 257 -23.82 -7.55 -9.85
C VAL A 257 -24.89 -7.79 -8.80
N GLU A 258 -25.41 -9.02 -8.77
CA GLU A 258 -26.31 -9.41 -7.68
C GLU A 258 -25.48 -10.14 -6.63
N GLY A 259 -25.70 -9.80 -5.37
CA GLY A 259 -25.18 -10.54 -4.24
C GLY A 259 -25.87 -11.90 -4.04
N GLU A 260 -25.71 -12.47 -2.85
CA GLU A 260 -26.26 -13.77 -2.45
C GLU A 260 -25.73 -14.96 -3.28
N ARG A 261 -24.60 -14.74 -3.97
CA ARG A 261 -23.92 -15.74 -4.80
C ARG A 261 -22.44 -15.42 -4.92
N GLU A 262 -21.67 -16.38 -5.42
CA GLU A 262 -20.35 -16.09 -5.96
C GLU A 262 -20.47 -15.49 -7.37
N ILE A 263 -19.59 -14.56 -7.69
CA ILE A 263 -19.52 -13.94 -9.02
C ILE A 263 -18.11 -14.06 -9.59
N VAL A 264 -18.01 -14.14 -10.92
CA VAL A 264 -16.75 -14.02 -11.65
C VAL A 264 -16.60 -12.57 -12.11
N CYS A 265 -15.48 -11.97 -11.78
CA CYS A 265 -15.11 -10.61 -12.17
C CYS A 265 -13.94 -10.67 -13.14
N ILE A 266 -14.05 -9.96 -14.26
CA ILE A 266 -13.00 -9.85 -15.29
C ILE A 266 -12.82 -8.37 -15.60
N ALA A 267 -11.61 -7.86 -15.39
CA ALA A 267 -11.30 -6.47 -15.67
C ALA A 267 -11.37 -6.16 -17.18
N PRO A 268 -11.83 -4.97 -17.58
CA PRO A 268 -12.00 -4.62 -19.00
C PRO A 268 -10.68 -4.42 -19.75
N TRP A 269 -9.53 -4.38 -19.06
CA TRP A 269 -8.22 -4.13 -19.66
C TRP A 269 -7.29 -5.34 -19.55
N THR A 270 -6.77 -5.77 -20.71
CA THR A 270 -5.67 -6.75 -20.78
C THR A 270 -4.36 -6.06 -20.43
N GLY A 271 -3.49 -6.76 -19.72
CA GLY A 271 -2.15 -6.29 -19.41
C GLY A 271 -2.07 -5.28 -18.27
N GLN A 272 -3.13 -5.18 -17.46
CA GLN A 272 -3.30 -4.13 -16.48
C GLN A 272 -3.68 -4.70 -15.12
N ASP A 273 -3.20 -4.05 -14.07
CA ASP A 273 -3.74 -4.21 -12.72
C ASP A 273 -4.99 -3.34 -12.56
N ALA A 274 -5.94 -3.83 -11.77
CA ALA A 274 -7.28 -3.26 -11.74
C ALA A 274 -7.84 -3.22 -10.32
N VAL A 275 -8.66 -2.21 -10.07
CA VAL A 275 -9.51 -2.12 -8.90
C VAL A 275 -10.96 -2.28 -9.33
N LEU A 276 -11.73 -3.06 -8.58
CA LEU A 276 -13.19 -3.11 -8.67
C LEU A 276 -13.76 -2.54 -7.39
N ARG A 277 -14.68 -1.59 -7.52
CA ARG A 277 -15.54 -1.15 -6.43
C ARG A 277 -16.95 -1.65 -6.66
N LEU A 278 -17.51 -2.29 -5.65
CA LEU A 278 -18.92 -2.63 -5.59
C LEU A 278 -19.59 -1.79 -4.51
N THR A 279 -20.71 -1.14 -4.83
CA THR A 279 -21.51 -0.38 -3.86
C THR A 279 -22.95 -0.84 -3.93
N ARG A 280 -23.59 -1.15 -2.79
CA ARG A 280 -24.99 -1.57 -2.79
C ARG A 280 -25.86 -0.49 -3.41
N ALA A 281 -26.64 -0.88 -4.42
CA ALA A 281 -27.59 0.02 -5.05
C ALA A 281 -28.69 0.40 -4.06
N PRO A 282 -29.20 1.64 -4.11
CA PRO A 282 -30.35 2.03 -3.30
C PRO A 282 -31.54 1.11 -3.59
N ILE A 283 -32.28 0.72 -2.54
CA ILE A 283 -33.56 0.04 -2.74
C ILE A 283 -34.50 1.06 -3.40
N SER A 284 -34.88 0.81 -4.65
CA SER A 284 -35.94 1.58 -5.30
C SER A 284 -37.20 1.46 -4.47
N LYS A 285 -37.63 2.55 -3.81
CA LYS A 285 -38.96 2.59 -3.19
C LYS A 285 -39.98 2.45 -4.34
N ARG A 286 -40.69 1.33 -4.35
CA ARG A 286 -41.90 1.15 -5.17
C ARG A 286 -43.05 1.90 -4.54
#